data_AF-A0A5C5SIH0-F1
#
_entry.id   AF-A0A5C5SIH0-F1
#
_cell.length_a   1.000
_cell.length_b   1.000
_cell.length_c   1.000
_cell.angle_alpha   90.00
_cell.angle_beta   90.00
_cell.angle_gamma   90.00
#
_symmetry.space_group_name_H-M   'P 1'
#
loop_
_entity.id
_entity.type
_entity.pdbx_description
1 polymer ?
#
loop_
_entity_poly.entity_id
_entity_poly.type
_entity_poly.pdbx_seq_one_letter_code
_entity_poly.pdbx_strand_id
1 'polypeptide(L)' 'MLKIIIIILNIIVVVFAAYVLEIQNFTLLPYVMLTLGILLLVAGFKKIQKDRKEFWGYMFVLISLFIFFVSAQGFIITA' A
#
# COMPACT_ATOMS: atom_id res chain seq x y z
N MET A 1 14.60 0.48 -12.22
CA MET A 1 13.87 1.65 -11.68
C MET A 1 12.74 1.25 -10.74
N LEU A 2 11.79 0.40 -11.13
CA LEU A 2 10.66 -0.04 -10.27
C LEU A 2 11.07 -0.66 -8.92
N LYS A 3 12.25 -1.30 -8.83
CA LYS A 3 12.85 -1.78 -7.56
C LYS A 3 13.07 -0.65 -6.55
N ILE A 4 13.59 0.50 -7.00
CA ILE A 4 13.94 1.63 -6.13
C ILE A 4 12.66 2.29 -5.61
N ILE A 5 11.65 2.43 -6.47
CA ILE A 5 10.33 2.97 -6.10
C ILE A 5 9.69 2.13 -4.99
N ILE A 6 9.74 0.81 -5.08
CA ILE A 6 9.20 -0.10 -4.05
C ILE A 6 9.95 0.02 -2.72
N ILE A 7 11.26 0.24 -2.76
CA ILE A 7 12.07 0.44 -1.54
C ILE A 7 11.70 1.76 -0.86
N ILE A 8 11.61 2.85 -1.63
CA ILE A 8 11.22 4.16 -1.11
C ILE A 8 9.79 4.11 -0.54
N LEU A 9 8.84 3.50 -1.25
CA LEU A 9 7.48 3.34 -0.76
C LEU A 9 7.42 2.51 0.54
N ASN A 10 8.22 1.45 0.66
CA ASN A 10 8.29 0.66 1.90
C ASN A 10 8.77 1.50 3.07
N ILE A 11 9.83 2.30 2.88
CA ILE A 11 10.35 3.17 3.95
C ILE A 11 9.28 4.18 4.38
N ILE A 12 8.60 4.83 3.43
CA ILE A 12 7.52 5.78 3.72
C ILE A 12 6.42 5.10 4.54
N VAL A 13 5.94 3.93 4.09
CA VAL A 13 4.90 3.16 4.78
C VAL A 13 5.30 2.81 6.21
N VAL A 14 6.53 2.34 6.43
CA VAL A 14 6.99 1.94 7.77
C VAL A 14 7.08 3.15 8.69
N VAL A 15 7.62 4.28 8.21
CA VAL A 15 7.71 5.53 8.99
C VAL A 15 6.31 6.04 9.35
N PHE A 16 5.39 6.06 8.39
CA PHE A 16 4.01 6.47 8.63
C PHE A 16 3.28 5.54 9.61
N ALA A 17 3.47 4.22 9.48
CA ALA A 17 2.87 3.25 10.39
C ALA A 17 3.38 3.41 11.82
N ALA A 18 4.70 3.59 12.00
CA ALA A 18 5.31 3.87 13.30
C ALA A 18 4.76 5.15 13.92
N TYR A 19 4.66 6.23 13.12
CA TYR A 19 4.13 7.52 13.56
C TYR A 19 2.67 7.43 14.04
N VAL A 20 1.81 6.74 13.29
CA VAL A 20 0.39 6.54 13.68
C VAL A 20 0.27 5.71 14.98
N LEU A 21 1.10 4.67 15.13
CA LEU A 21 1.11 3.82 16.32
C LEU A 21 1.57 4.57 17.57
N GLU A 22 2.61 5.39 17.45
CA GLU A 22 3.22 6.09 18.58
C GLU A 22 2.36 7.25 19.08
N ILE A 23 1.71 7.97 18.16
CA ILE A 23 0.83 9.10 18.50
C ILE A 23 -0.59 8.63 18.85
N GLN A 24 -0.94 7.37 18.52
CA GLN A 24 -2.29 6.80 18.61
C GLN A 24 -3.36 7.64 17.87
N ASN A 25 -2.93 8.51 16.95
CA ASN A 25 -3.82 9.33 16.15
C ASN A 25 -4.04 8.67 14.78
N PHE A 26 -5.19 8.03 14.64
CA PHE A 26 -5.58 7.30 13.45
C PHE A 26 -6.09 8.19 12.31
N THR A 27 -6.11 9.53 12.47
CA THR A 27 -6.48 10.45 11.38
C THR A 27 -5.56 10.33 10.17
N LEU A 28 -4.31 9.90 10.36
CA LEU A 28 -3.36 9.66 9.28
C LEU A 28 -3.43 8.24 8.70
N LEU A 29 -4.17 7.33 9.34
CA LEU A 29 -4.30 5.93 8.92
C LEU A 29 -4.81 5.77 7.47
N PRO A 30 -5.78 6.56 6.97
CA PRO A 30 -6.22 6.50 5.58
C PRO A 30 -5.09 6.78 4.59
N TYR A 31 -4.16 7.70 4.92
CA TYR A 31 -3.00 8.03 4.09
C TYR A 31 -1.95 6.91 4.09
N VAL A 32 -1.74 6.24 5.23
CA VAL A 32 -0.86 5.06 5.33
C VAL A 32 -1.39 3.92 4.48
N MET A 33 -2.70 3.67 4.55
CA MET A 33 -3.36 2.64 3.74
C MET A 33 -3.31 2.99 2.25
N LEU A 34 -3.47 4.25 1.88
CA LEU A 34 -3.35 4.69 0.48
C LEU A 34 -1.95 4.42 -0.08
N THR A 35 -0.90 4.79 0.66
CA THR A 35 0.49 4.54 0.24
C THR A 35 0.83 3.05 0.20
N LEU A 36 0.31 2.26 1.14
CA LEU A 36 0.39 0.79 1.12
C LEU A 36 -0.30 0.18 -0.11
N GLY A 37 -1.48 0.66 -0.48
CA GLY A 37 -2.20 0.21 -1.67
C GLY A 37 -1.38 0.44 -2.94
N ILE A 38 -0.81 1.63 -3.10
CA ILE A 38 0.08 1.95 -4.24
C ILE A 38 1.31 1.02 -4.24
N LEU A 39 1.90 0.77 -3.08
CA LEU A 39 3.06 -0.13 -2.95
C LEU A 39 2.75 -1.53 -3.46
N LEU A 40 1.65 -2.10 -2.98
CA LEU A 40 1.23 -3.45 -3.32
C LEU A 40 0.82 -3.57 -4.79
N LEU A 41 0.20 -2.53 -5.35
CA LEU A 41 -0.14 -2.47 -6.77
C LEU A 41 1.12 -2.46 -7.65
N VAL A 42 2.10 -1.61 -7.33
CA VAL A 42 3.39 -1.55 -8.04
C VAL A 42 4.18 -2.85 -7.88
N ALA A 43 4.18 -3.45 -6.69
CA ALA A 43 4.83 -4.72 -6.44
C ALA A 43 4.15 -5.89 -7.18
N GLY A 44 2.81 -5.91 -7.23
CA GLY A 44 2.02 -6.88 -7.98
C GLY A 44 2.32 -6.82 -9.47
N PHE A 45 2.25 -5.63 -10.07
CA PHE A 45 2.59 -5.45 -11.49
C PHE A 45 4.02 -5.87 -11.82
N LYS A 46 4.97 -5.58 -10.93
CA LYS A 46 6.36 -6.04 -11.09
C LYS A 46 6.47 -7.56 -11.11
N LYS A 47 5.76 -8.26 -10.22
CA LYS A 47 5.73 -9.73 -10.18
C LYS A 47 5.10 -10.32 -11.44
N ILE A 48 3.98 -9.74 -11.90
CA ILE A 48 3.30 -10.16 -13.14
C ILE A 48 4.22 -9.97 -14.35
N GLN A 49 4.91 -8.83 -14.46
CA GLN A 49 5.84 -8.57 -15.58
C GLN A 49 7.07 -9.47 -15.55
N LYS A 50 7.60 -9.78 -14.36
CA LYS A 50 8.88 -10.51 -14.24
C LYS A 50 8.74 -12.01 -14.50
N ASP A 51 7.67 -12.64 -14.02
CA ASP A 51 7.53 -14.11 -14.09
C ASP A 51 6.30 -14.59 -14.87
N ARG A 52 5.53 -13.68 -15.49
CA ARG A 52 4.32 -13.88 -16.35
C ARG A 52 3.21 -14.82 -15.84
N LYS A 53 3.40 -15.59 -14.76
CA LYS A 53 2.47 -16.62 -14.27
C LYS A 53 2.48 -16.81 -12.74
N GLU A 54 3.16 -15.98 -11.97
CA GLU A 54 3.01 -16.03 -10.52
C GLU A 54 1.61 -15.53 -10.13
N PHE A 55 0.72 -16.47 -9.73
CA PHE A 55 -0.59 -16.20 -9.13
C PHE A 55 -0.53 -15.12 -8.04
N TRP A 56 0.59 -15.10 -7.30
CA TRP A 56 0.92 -14.08 -6.31
C TRP A 56 0.86 -12.65 -6.85
N GLY A 57 1.30 -12.39 -8.08
CA GLY A 57 1.26 -11.06 -8.67
C GLY A 57 -0.17 -10.52 -8.82
N TYR A 58 -1.10 -11.36 -9.25
CA TYR A 58 -2.53 -11.02 -9.34
C TYR A 58 -3.17 -10.87 -7.95
N MET A 59 -2.76 -11.72 -7.00
CA MET A 59 -3.19 -11.63 -5.61
C MET A 59 -2.77 -10.29 -4.97
N PHE A 60 -1.54 -9.82 -5.24
CA PHE A 60 -1.07 -8.51 -4.79
C PHE A 60 -1.91 -7.35 -5.34
N VAL A 61 -2.32 -7.43 -6.61
CA VAL A 61 -3.21 -6.42 -7.23
C VAL A 61 -4.60 -6.45 -6.57
N LEU A 62 -5.16 -7.64 -6.33
CA LEU A 62 -6.46 -7.78 -5.67
C LEU A 62 -6.44 -7.23 -4.23
N ILE A 63 -5.38 -7.53 -3.47
CA ILE A 63 -5.16 -7.00 -2.12
C ILE A 63 -5.03 -5.47 -2.17
N SER A 64 -4.32 -4.92 -3.18
CA SER A 64 -4.18 -3.46 -3.32
C SER A 64 -5.52 -2.76 -3.55
N LEU A 65 -6.41 -3.35 -4.35
CA LEU A 65 -7.76 -2.82 -4.59
C LEU A 65 -8.59 -2.80 -3.31
N PHE A 66 -8.51 -3.87 -2.51
CA PHE A 66 -9.16 -3.91 -1.21
C PHE A 66 -8.62 -2.83 -0.27
N ILE A 67 -7.31 -2.64 -0.22
CA ILE A 67 -6.68 -1.60 0.61
C ILE A 67 -7.08 -0.20 0.16
N PHE A 68 -7.24 0.06 -1.15
CA PHE A 68 -7.79 1.32 -1.63
C PHE A 68 -9.23 1.54 -1.19
N PHE A 69 -10.05 0.49 -1.19
CA PHE A 69 -11.41 0.57 -0.67
C PHE A 69 -11.42 0.93 0.84
N VAL A 70 -10.58 0.27 1.65
CA VAL A 70 -10.46 0.57 3.08
C VAL A 70 -9.92 1.99 3.30
N SER A 71 -8.95 2.43 2.50
CA SER A 71 -8.43 3.80 2.54
C SER A 71 -9.53 4.83 2.22
N ALA A 72 -10.31 4.62 1.16
CA ALA A 72 -11.42 5.49 0.80
C ALA A 72 -12.49 5.53 1.90
N GLN A 73 -12.82 4.39 2.50
CA GLN A 73 -13.71 4.35 3.65
C GLN A 73 -13.14 5.14 4.83
N GLY A 74 -11.85 4.99 5.11
CA GLY A 74 -11.15 5.77 6.13
C GLY A 74 -11.26 7.27 5.87
N PHE A 75 -11.06 7.72 4.63
CA PHE A 75 -11.26 9.12 4.28
C PHE A 75 -12.70 9.58 4.48
N ILE A 76 -13.71 8.77 4.14
CA ILE A 76 -15.12 9.13 4.32
C ILE A 76 -15.53 9.20 5.79
N ILE A 77 -15.00 8.32 6.64
CA ILE A 77 -15.33 8.28 8.07
C ILE A 77 -14.59 9.38 8.86
N THR A 78 -13.40 9.77 8.39
CA THR A 78 -12.51 10.69 9.12
C THR A 78 -12.49 12.12 8.53
N ALA A 79 -13.16 12.37 7.40
CA ALA A 79 -13.39 13.70 6.81
C ALA A 79 -14.67 14.34 7.34
#